data_AF-A0A7V3K9T6-F1
#
_entry.id   AF-A0A7V3K9T6-F1
#
_cell.length_a   1.000
_cell.length_b   1.000
_cell.length_c   1.000
_cell.angle_alpha   90.00
_cell.angle_beta   90.00
_cell.angle_gamma   90.00
#
_symmetry.space_group_name_H-M   'P 1'
#
loop_
_entity.id
_entity.type
_entity.pdbx_description
1 polymer ?
#
loop_
_entity_poly.entity_id
_entity_poly.type
_entity_poly.pdbx_seq_one_letter_code
_entity_poly.pdbx_strand_id
1 'polypeptide(L)'
;MIDLKLILQNPEEVKERLSLRGEKYDLSQIQELAKKRGQIQAQVDQIRAERNRLSREIGTLMRQGKNADAEKLKEQASQIPVKLEALEKDLNEIELEIRKNLLLLPN
;
A
#
# COMPACT_ATOMS: atom_id res chain seq x y z
N MET A 1 -13.64 18.21 6.93
CA MET A 1 -13.46 17.00 6.10
C MET A 1 -13.21 15.89 7.09
N ILE A 2 -14.02 14.83 7.08
CA ILE A 2 -13.85 13.72 8.03
C ILE A 2 -12.50 13.05 7.74
N ASP A 3 -11.69 12.87 8.77
CA ASP A 3 -10.41 12.18 8.64
C ASP A 3 -10.61 10.68 8.44
N LEU A 4 -9.87 10.09 7.49
CA LEU A 4 -9.81 8.63 7.29
C LEU A 4 -9.55 7.88 8.60
N LYS A 5 -8.71 8.47 9.45
CA LYS A 5 -8.33 7.90 10.74
C LYS A 5 -9.54 7.78 11.69
N LEU A 6 -10.44 8.75 11.65
CA LEU A 6 -11.68 8.76 12.44
C LEU A 6 -12.64 7.66 11.97
N ILE A 7 -12.75 7.45 10.66
CA ILE A 7 -13.59 6.38 10.07
C ILE A 7 -13.04 5.00 10.41
N LEU A 8 -11.71 4.85 10.47
CA LEU A 8 -11.08 3.58 10.81
C LEU A 8 -11.12 3.26 12.31
N GLN A 9 -10.99 4.27 13.16
CA GLN A 9 -11.03 4.08 14.62
C GLN A 9 -12.46 3.95 15.14
N ASN A 10 -13.36 4.82 14.68
CA ASN A 10 -14.74 4.92 15.18
C ASN A 10 -15.76 4.88 14.01
N PRO A 11 -15.82 3.80 13.22
CA PRO A 11 -16.76 3.71 12.10
C PRO A 11 -18.22 3.80 12.54
N GLU A 12 -18.56 3.26 13.72
CA GLU A 12 -19.94 3.31 14.24
C GLU A 12 -20.37 4.74 14.58
N GLU A 13 -19.51 5.53 15.25
CA GLU A 13 -19.80 6.93 15.60
C GLU A 13 -19.98 7.78 14.34
N VAL A 14 -19.16 7.55 13.32
CA VAL A 14 -19.27 8.23 12.02
C VAL A 14 -20.58 7.82 11.33
N LYS A 15 -20.91 6.52 11.32
CA LYS A 15 -22.16 6.01 10.72
C LYS A 15 -23.40 6.56 11.42
N GLU A 16 -23.37 6.69 12.74
CA GLU A 16 -24.46 7.26 13.54
C GLU A 16 -24.66 8.75 13.23
N ARG A 17 -23.57 9.53 13.24
CA ARG A 17 -23.61 10.96 12.85
C ARG A 17 -24.14 11.18 11.43
N LEU A 18 -23.75 10.30 10.51
CA LEU A 18 -24.20 10.36 9.13
C LEU A 18 -25.67 9.93 8.98
N SER A 19 -26.11 8.92 9.74
CA SER A 19 -27.50 8.44 9.75
C SER A 19 -28.48 9.50 10.28
N LEU A 20 -28.05 10.33 11.24
CA LEU A 20 -28.83 11.49 11.73
C LEU A 20 -29.12 12.51 10.62
N ARG A 21 -28.33 12.51 9.55
CA ARG A 21 -28.47 13.43 8.41
C ARG A 21 -29.30 12.87 7.27
N GLY A 22 -29.84 11.64 7.42
CA GLY A 22 -30.84 11.07 6.52
C GLY A 22 -30.30 10.21 5.37
N GLU A 23 -28.98 10.06 5.21
CA GLU A 23 -28.36 9.20 4.21
C GLU A 23 -27.61 8.02 4.85
N LYS A 24 -27.84 6.81 4.33
CA LYS A 24 -27.05 5.62 4.68
C LYS A 24 -25.76 5.64 3.86
N TYR A 25 -24.69 6.12 4.46
CA TYR A 25 -23.37 6.02 3.86
C TYR A 25 -22.75 4.66 4.16
N ASP A 26 -22.29 3.98 3.11
CA ASP A 26 -21.61 2.71 3.26
C ASP A 26 -20.12 2.94 3.53
N LEU A 27 -19.72 2.80 4.78
CA LEU A 27 -18.32 2.90 5.20
C LEU A 27 -17.51 1.63 4.87
N SER A 28 -18.16 0.55 4.44
CA SER A 28 -17.51 -0.73 4.13
C SER A 28 -16.48 -0.57 3.02
N GLN A 29 -16.81 0.22 1.99
CA GLN A 29 -15.90 0.50 0.89
C GLN A 29 -14.64 1.24 1.36
N ILE A 30 -14.77 2.20 2.27
CA ILE A 30 -13.62 2.92 2.85
C ILE A 30 -12.74 1.97 3.68
N GLN A 31 -13.37 1.06 4.45
CA GLN A 31 -12.63 0.06 5.23
C GLN A 31 -11.88 -0.93 4.34
N GLU A 32 -12.50 -1.41 3.25
CA GLU A 32 -11.84 -2.29 2.29
C GLU A 32 -10.66 -1.60 1.60
N LEU A 33 -10.83 -0.35 1.17
CA LEU A 33 -9.76 0.44 0.57
C LEU A 33 -8.61 0.67 1.57
N ALA A 34 -8.92 1.00 2.82
CA ALA A 34 -7.91 1.15 3.86
C ALA A 34 -7.15 -0.16 4.14
N LYS A 35 -7.86 -1.30 4.13
CA LYS A 35 -7.24 -2.63 4.27
C LYS A 35 -6.32 -2.94 3.10
N LYS A 36 -6.75 -2.67 1.86
CA LYS A 36 -5.90 -2.79 0.66
C LYS A 36 -4.68 -1.88 0.75
N ARG A 37 -4.85 -0.63 1.19
CA ARG A 37 -3.72 0.30 1.40
C ARG A 37 -2.68 -0.28 2.36
N GLY A 38 -3.12 -0.84 3.48
CA GLY A 38 -2.24 -1.49 4.45
C GLY A 38 -1.53 -2.73 3.88
N GLN A 39 -2.22 -3.54 3.08
CA GLN A 39 -1.63 -4.69 2.41
C GLN A 39 -0.56 -4.29 1.39
N ILE A 40 -0.82 -3.25 0.59
CA ILE A 40 0.14 -2.73 -0.39
C ILE A 40 1.34 -2.12 0.33
N GLN A 41 1.14 -1.37 1.41
CA GLN A 41 2.25 -0.85 2.23
C GLN A 41 3.14 -1.99 2.74
N ALA A 42 2.54 -3.05 3.28
CA ALA A 42 3.29 -4.23 3.72
C ALA A 42 4.06 -4.91 2.57
N GLN A 43 3.46 -5.02 1.38
CA GLN A 43 4.13 -5.57 0.19
C GLN A 43 5.30 -4.69 -0.26
N VAL A 44 5.14 -3.37 -0.27
CA VAL A 44 6.19 -2.41 -0.59
C VAL A 44 7.37 -2.57 0.36
N ASP A 45 7.12 -2.65 1.67
CA ASP A 45 8.17 -2.85 2.66
C ASP A 45 8.86 -4.21 2.50
N GLN A 46 8.10 -5.27 2.22
CA GLN A 46 8.64 -6.61 1.97
C GLN A 46 9.55 -6.63 0.74
N ILE A 47 9.14 -6.00 -0.36
CA ILE A 47 9.92 -5.91 -1.60
C ILE A 47 11.17 -5.05 -1.41
N ARG A 48 11.08 -3.95 -0.63
CA ARG A 48 12.26 -3.15 -0.27
C ARG A 48 13.26 -3.96 0.56
N ALA A 49 12.78 -4.75 1.51
CA ALA A 49 13.62 -5.66 2.29
C ALA A 49 14.27 -6.73 1.40
N GLU A 50 13.52 -7.31 0.47
CA GLU A 50 14.02 -8.29 -0.50
C GLU A 50 15.10 -7.69 -1.41
N ARG A 51 14.90 -6.48 -1.93
CA ARG A 51 15.91 -5.74 -2.72
C ARG A 51 17.23 -5.59 -1.97
N ASN A 52 17.15 -5.19 -0.70
CA ASN A 52 18.32 -4.99 0.14
C ASN A 52 19.04 -6.31 0.42
N ARG A 53 18.28 -7.39 0.65
CA ARG A 53 18.83 -8.74 0.81
C ARG A 53 19.56 -9.19 -0.46
N LEU A 54 18.91 -9.11 -1.61
CA LEU A 54 19.50 -9.47 -2.91
C LEU A 54 20.75 -8.65 -3.20
N SER A 55 20.74 -7.34 -2.91
CA SER A 55 21.92 -6.48 -3.13
C SER A 55 23.13 -6.94 -2.31
N ARG A 56 22.93 -7.38 -1.07
CA ARG A 56 24.00 -7.94 -0.22
C ARG A 56 24.49 -9.30 -0.74
N GLU A 57 23.56 -10.13 -1.18
CA GLU A 57 23.83 -11.47 -1.69
C GLU A 57 24.62 -11.42 -3.01
N ILE A 58 24.24 -10.52 -3.93
CA ILE A 58 24.98 -10.20 -5.16
C ILE A 58 26.41 -9.76 -4.82
N GLY A 59 26.57 -8.80 -3.90
CA GLY A 59 27.90 -8.33 -3.49
C GLY A 59 28.77 -9.45 -2.90
N THR A 60 28.16 -10.40 -2.19
CA THR A 60 28.84 -11.56 -1.62
C THR A 60 29.26 -12.56 -2.70
N LEU A 61 28.37 -12.89 -3.63
CA LEU A 61 28.65 -13.80 -4.75
C LEU A 61 29.70 -13.26 -5.71
N MET A 62 29.68 -11.94 -5.99
CA MET A 62 30.71 -11.27 -6.79
C MET A 62 32.09 -11.37 -6.11
N ARG A 63 32.17 -11.21 -4.78
CA ARG A 63 33.42 -11.42 -4.02
C ARG A 63 33.88 -12.88 -4.03
N GLN A 64 32.95 -13.84 -4.10
CA GLN A 64 33.26 -15.27 -4.20
C GLN A 64 33.60 -15.72 -5.63
N GLY A 65 33.58 -14.82 -6.62
CA GLY A 65 33.84 -15.15 -8.03
C GLY A 65 32.70 -15.90 -8.74
N LYS A 66 31.52 -16.00 -8.11
CA LYS A 66 30.34 -16.69 -8.66
C LYS A 66 29.50 -15.75 -9.54
N ASN A 67 30.09 -15.31 -10.65
CA ASN A 67 29.47 -14.30 -11.53
C ASN A 67 28.13 -14.74 -12.11
N ALA A 68 27.98 -16.03 -12.49
CA ALA A 68 26.74 -16.54 -13.06
C ALA A 68 25.54 -16.51 -12.09
N ASP A 69 25.77 -16.80 -10.79
CA ASP A 69 24.73 -16.70 -9.76
C ASP A 69 24.41 -15.24 -9.43
N ALA A 70 25.42 -14.37 -9.40
CA ALA A 70 25.24 -12.94 -9.19
C ALA A 70 24.42 -12.27 -10.31
N GLU A 71 24.60 -12.70 -11.56
CA GLU A 71 23.85 -12.20 -12.72
C GLU A 71 22.35 -12.55 -12.63
N LYS A 72 22.03 -13.80 -12.26
CA LYS A 72 20.64 -14.22 -12.02
C LYS A 72 19.95 -13.40 -10.94
N LEU A 73 20.62 -13.14 -9.82
CA LEU A 73 20.07 -12.31 -8.75
C LEU A 73 19.95 -10.83 -9.17
N LYS A 74 20.88 -10.33 -9.98
CA LYS A 74 20.79 -8.99 -10.58
C LYS A 74 19.55 -8.84 -11.44
N GLU A 75 19.23 -9.86 -12.22
CA GLU A 75 18.05 -9.84 -13.09
C GLU A 75 16.75 -9.85 -12.29
N GLN A 76 16.69 -10.64 -11.22
CA GLN A 76 15.59 -10.59 -10.25
C GLN A 76 15.49 -9.21 -9.57
N ALA A 77 16.62 -8.64 -9.15
CA ALA A 77 16.65 -7.32 -8.52
C ALA A 77 16.26 -6.18 -9.48
N SER A 78 16.45 -6.37 -10.79
CA SER A 78 16.06 -5.40 -11.83
C SER A 78 14.54 -5.28 -11.97
N GLN A 79 13.78 -6.34 -11.65
CA GLN A 79 12.31 -6.31 -11.70
C GLN A 79 11.66 -5.69 -10.46
N ILE A 80 12.41 -5.58 -9.36
CA ILE A 80 11.92 -4.99 -8.11
C ILE A 80 11.49 -3.52 -8.27
N PRO A 81 12.29 -2.61 -8.86
CA PRO A 81 11.87 -1.22 -9.01
C PRO A 81 10.57 -1.09 -9.82
N VAL A 82 10.37 -1.90 -10.86
CA VAL A 82 9.12 -1.91 -11.65
C VAL A 82 7.92 -2.31 -10.79
N LYS A 83 8.06 -3.35 -9.96
CA LYS A 83 7.01 -3.77 -9.02
C LYS A 83 6.73 -2.71 -7.96
N LEU A 84 7.77 -2.06 -7.44
CA LEU A 84 7.66 -0.96 -6.49
C LEU A 84 6.87 0.21 -7.08
N GLU A 85 7.19 0.61 -8.31
CA GLU A 85 6.50 1.69 -9.00
C GLU A 85 5.02 1.37 -9.26
N ALA A 86 4.71 0.12 -9.62
CA ALA A 86 3.33 -0.34 -9.78
C ALA A 86 2.55 -0.27 -8.46
N LEU A 87 3.13 -0.79 -7.37
CA LEU A 87 2.51 -0.74 -6.04
C LEU A 87 2.34 0.69 -5.51
N GLU A 88 3.30 1.58 -5.78
CA GLU A 88 3.20 3.00 -5.42
C GLU A 88 2.09 3.72 -6.22
N LYS A 89 1.85 3.32 -7.48
CA LYS A 89 0.70 3.80 -8.26
C LYS A 89 -0.62 3.28 -7.67
N ASP A 90 -0.72 1.99 -7.41
CA ASP A 90 -1.92 1.39 -6.79
C ASP A 90 -2.24 2.06 -5.44
N LEU A 91 -1.21 2.35 -4.65
CA LEU A 91 -1.36 3.04 -3.37
C LEU A 91 -1.93 4.45 -3.54
N ASN A 92 -1.42 5.21 -4.52
CA ASN A 92 -1.94 6.54 -4.84
C ASN A 92 -3.39 6.49 -5.34
N GLU A 93 -3.75 5.52 -6.18
CA GLU A 93 -5.13 5.34 -6.65
C GLU A 93 -6.08 5.04 -5.50
N ILE A 94 -5.70 4.13 -4.59
CA ILE A 94 -6.48 3.82 -3.40
C ILE A 94 -6.64 5.04 -2.49
N GLU A 95 -5.57 5.82 -2.28
CA GLU A 95 -5.67 7.05 -1.48
C GLU A 95 -6.60 8.09 -2.14
N LEU A 96 -6.58 8.20 -3.47
CA LEU A 96 -7.50 9.06 -4.21
C LEU A 96 -8.94 8.59 -4.10
N GLU A 97 -9.21 7.28 -4.23
CA GLU A 97 -10.55 6.72 -4.03
C GLU A 97 -11.05 6.94 -2.61
N ILE A 98 -10.20 6.72 -1.61
CA ILE A 98 -10.54 7.01 -0.22
C ILE A 98 -10.89 8.49 -0.06
N ARG A 99 -10.06 9.41 -0.56
CA ARG A 99 -10.34 10.85 -0.48
C ARG A 99 -11.64 11.24 -1.18
N LYS A 100 -11.94 10.66 -2.35
CA LYS A 100 -13.21 10.89 -3.06
C LYS A 100 -14.40 10.45 -2.22
N ASN A 101 -14.33 9.26 -1.62
CA ASN A 101 -15.38 8.76 -0.72
C ASN A 101 -15.53 9.64 0.53
N LEU A 102 -14.43 10.16 1.08
CA LEU A 102 -14.46 11.10 2.19
C LEU A 102 -15.09 12.46 1.83
N LEU A 103 -14.89 12.92 0.60
CA LEU A 103 -15.47 14.18 0.09
C LEU A 103 -16.98 14.08 -0.12
N LEU A 104 -17.49 12.87 -0.42
CA LEU A 104 -18.93 12.59 -0.50
C LEU A 104 -19.60 12.66 0.88
N LEU A 105 -18.84 12.51 1.97
CA LEU A 105 -19.38 12.60 3.32
C LEU A 105 -19.59 14.07 3.72
N PRO A 106 -20.80 14.46 4.11
CA PRO A 106 -21.09 15.81 4.53
C PRO A 106 -20.49 16.05 5.94
N ASN A 107 -19.85 17.22 6.15
CA ASN A 107 -19.14 17.58 7.40
C ASN A 107 -20.02 17.63 8.64
#